data_AF-A0A9X2EJY5-F1
#
_entry.id   AF-A0A9X2EJY5-F1
#
_cell.length_a   1.000
_cell.length_b   1.000
_cell.length_c   1.000
_cell.angle_alpha   90.00
_cell.angle_beta   90.00
_cell.angle_gamma   90.00
#
_symmetry.space_group_name_H-M   'P 1'
#
loop_
_entity.id
_entity.type
_entity.pdbx_description
1 polymer ?
#
loop_
_entity_poly.entity_id
_entity_poly.type
_entity_poly.pdbx_seq_one_letter_code
_entity_poly.pdbx_strand_id
1 'polypeptide(L)'
;MKKIYLLALVVLVALMVLGLYGLDHYRKNKERQREQTAHLLTSCVNQGILTLFRLQANNWKEQPDFYIEEEKRLNAKIEALPAKILDDAPYENWNYAVKMCGKLTRNSNLQHVTIFHPLGDFASADITNVKALKDRGALRKRKKVINALYESSEAADRYMKDLRRDINTQLKAYRFSKQDREAVLQQISSEVLDYYQKGSFSKRQVDTYLERVSQFYKVMAENPKSYSARNGSLFFYKKGLREEVEGIYGAVMQGEGPFYANFKQILVHKQVQSSSL
;
A
#
# COMPACT_ATOMS: atom_id res chain seq x y z
N MET A 1 18.14 -44.79 -58.80
CA MET A 1 18.41 -44.63 -57.35
C MET A 1 18.85 -43.22 -56.95
N LYS A 2 19.84 -42.57 -57.59
CA LYS A 2 20.31 -41.21 -57.22
C LYS A 2 19.22 -40.11 -57.15
N LYS A 3 18.19 -40.15 -58.01
CA LYS A 3 17.08 -39.18 -58.00
C LYS A 3 16.16 -39.30 -56.77
N ILE A 4 15.99 -40.51 -56.24
CA ILE A 4 15.17 -40.77 -55.03
C ILE A 4 15.90 -40.26 -53.79
N TYR A 5 17.23 -40.47 -53.71
CA TYR A 5 18.06 -39.90 -52.65
C TYR A 5 18.09 -38.38 -52.66
N LEU A 6 18.12 -37.75 -53.85
CA LEU A 6 18.10 -36.29 -53.96
C LEU A 6 16.77 -35.69 -53.50
N LEU A 7 15.65 -36.35 -53.83
CA LEU A 7 14.31 -35.95 -53.41
C LEU A 7 14.09 -36.17 -51.90
N ALA A 8 14.57 -37.30 -51.36
CA ALA A 8 14.54 -37.56 -49.92
C ALA A 8 15.38 -36.54 -49.13
N LEU A 9 16.56 -36.16 -49.64
CA LEU A 9 17.42 -35.16 -49.02
C LEU A 9 16.76 -33.77 -48.99
N VAL A 10 16.10 -33.35 -50.08
CA VAL A 10 15.37 -32.07 -50.14
C VAL A 10 14.20 -32.05 -49.17
N VAL A 11 13.44 -33.14 -49.05
CA VAL A 11 12.33 -33.25 -48.08
C VAL A 11 12.87 -33.19 -46.64
N LEU A 12 13.98 -33.87 -46.36
CA LEU A 12 14.57 -33.90 -45.02
C LEU A 12 15.15 -32.53 -44.62
N VAL A 13 15.77 -31.81 -45.56
CA VAL A 13 16.21 -30.43 -45.37
C VAL A 13 15.01 -29.49 -45.17
N ALA A 14 13.94 -29.62 -45.96
CA ALA A 14 12.74 -28.81 -45.80
C ALA A 14 12.05 -29.04 -44.43
N LEU A 15 11.99 -30.29 -43.96
CA LEU A 15 11.48 -30.63 -42.63
C LEU A 15 12.38 -30.08 -41.51
N MET A 16 13.70 -30.11 -41.67
CA MET A 16 14.62 -29.47 -40.72
C MET A 16 14.43 -27.95 -40.66
N VAL A 17 14.30 -27.28 -41.81
CA VAL A 17 14.10 -25.82 -41.87
C VAL A 17 12.75 -25.43 -41.24
N LEU A 18 11.67 -26.17 -41.55
CA LEU A 18 10.35 -25.96 -40.93
C LEU A 18 10.38 -26.24 -39.42
N GLY A 19 11.09 -27.28 -38.97
CA GLY A 19 11.26 -27.60 -37.56
C GLY A 19 12.04 -26.53 -36.81
N LEU A 20 13.13 -26.02 -37.38
CA LEU A 20 13.93 -24.93 -36.81
C LEU A 20 13.15 -23.62 -36.76
N TYR A 21 12.41 -23.29 -37.83
CA TYR A 21 11.56 -22.10 -37.88
C TYR A 21 10.43 -22.17 -36.85
N GLY A 22 9.74 -23.31 -36.76
CA GLY A 22 8.68 -23.52 -35.77
C GLY A 22 9.21 -23.43 -34.34
N LEU A 23 10.41 -23.94 -34.08
CA LEU A 23 11.05 -23.88 -32.76
C LEU A 23 11.52 -22.47 -32.39
N ASP A 24 12.06 -21.70 -33.33
CA ASP A 24 12.39 -20.29 -33.13
C ASP A 24 11.14 -19.45 -32.87
N HIS A 25 10.09 -19.65 -33.68
CA HIS A 25 8.82 -18.95 -33.51
C HIS A 25 8.16 -19.26 -32.17
N TYR A 26 8.18 -20.53 -31.75
CA TYR A 26 7.68 -20.94 -30.44
C TYR A 26 8.46 -20.29 -29.28
N ARG A 27 9.79 -20.21 -29.38
CA ARG A 27 10.64 -19.53 -28.38
C ARG A 27 10.29 -18.05 -28.28
N LYS A 28 10.23 -17.35 -29.42
CA LYS A 28 9.87 -15.92 -29.48
C LYS A 28 8.47 -15.66 -28.91
N ASN A 29 7.49 -16.50 -29.24
CA ASN A 29 6.15 -16.35 -28.70
C ASN A 29 6.11 -16.56 -27.19
N LYS A 30 6.84 -17.56 -26.67
CA LYS A 30 6.93 -17.80 -25.23
C LYS A 30 7.63 -16.67 -24.49
N GLU A 31 8.68 -16.09 -25.07
CA GLU A 31 9.37 -14.91 -24.52
C GLU A 31 8.43 -13.71 -24.47
N ARG A 32 7.73 -13.39 -25.57
CA ARG A 32 6.72 -12.32 -25.62
C ARG A 32 5.62 -12.52 -24.57
N GLN A 33 5.10 -13.74 -24.43
CA GLN A 33 4.10 -14.06 -23.41
C GLN A 33 4.64 -13.84 -21.98
N ARG A 34 5.89 -14.24 -21.73
CA ARG A 34 6.53 -14.04 -20.43
C ARG A 34 6.72 -12.55 -20.12
N GLU A 35 7.16 -11.77 -21.09
CA GLU A 35 7.31 -10.31 -20.97
C GLU A 35 5.97 -9.61 -20.70
N GLN A 36 4.92 -9.95 -21.45
CA GLN A 36 3.57 -9.41 -21.23
C GLN A 36 3.04 -9.75 -19.83
N THR A 37 3.19 -11.01 -19.40
CA THR A 37 2.78 -11.48 -18.07
C THR A 37 3.48 -10.69 -16.97
N ALA A 38 4.80 -10.52 -17.10
CA ALA A 38 5.59 -9.79 -16.14
C ALA A 38 5.25 -8.29 -16.15
N HIS A 39 5.09 -7.68 -17.33
CA HIS A 39 4.70 -6.28 -17.47
C HIS A 39 3.33 -5.99 -16.82
N LEU A 40 2.34 -6.88 -16.96
CA LEU A 40 1.06 -6.76 -16.28
C LEU A 40 1.23 -6.74 -14.75
N LEU A 41 1.98 -7.70 -14.20
CA LEU A 41 2.19 -7.81 -12.76
C LEU A 41 2.99 -6.63 -12.21
N THR A 42 4.01 -6.18 -12.92
CA THR A 42 4.80 -4.99 -12.59
C THR A 42 3.93 -3.74 -12.58
N SER A 43 3.13 -3.53 -13.63
CA SER A 43 2.20 -2.40 -13.74
C SER A 43 1.20 -2.39 -12.58
N CYS A 44 0.68 -3.56 -12.22
CA CYS A 44 -0.25 -3.74 -11.12
C CYS A 44 0.34 -3.33 -9.76
N VAL A 45 1.54 -3.84 -9.43
CA VAL A 45 2.25 -3.49 -8.20
C VAL A 45 2.58 -1.99 -8.18
N ASN A 46 3.01 -1.43 -9.31
CA ASN A 46 3.31 0.00 -9.41
C ASN A 46 2.06 0.85 -9.14
N GLN A 47 0.89 0.51 -9.68
CA GLN A 47 -0.35 1.25 -9.39
C GLN A 47 -0.71 1.19 -7.90
N GLY A 48 -0.49 0.06 -7.23
CA GLY A 48 -0.67 -0.06 -5.77
C GLY A 48 0.25 0.90 -5.00
N ILE A 49 1.53 0.98 -5.38
CA ILE A 49 2.48 1.92 -4.77
C ILE A 49 2.12 3.38 -5.07
N LEU A 50 1.75 3.71 -6.31
CA LEU A 50 1.32 5.07 -6.68
C LEU A 50 0.08 5.51 -5.89
N THR A 51 -0.81 4.57 -5.57
CA THR A 51 -1.98 4.83 -4.73
C THR A 51 -1.55 5.16 -3.29
N LEU A 52 -0.58 4.43 -2.73
CA LEU A 52 0.03 4.79 -1.44
C LEU A 52 0.59 6.23 -1.45
N PHE A 53 1.31 6.64 -2.50
CA PHE A 53 1.83 8.01 -2.58
C PHE A 53 0.74 9.08 -2.56
N ARG A 54 -0.39 8.85 -3.25
CA ARG A 54 -1.53 9.78 -3.20
C ARG A 54 -2.15 9.85 -1.81
N LEU A 55 -2.27 8.70 -1.13
CA LEU A 55 -2.76 8.65 0.25
C LEU A 55 -1.81 9.35 1.23
N GLN A 56 -0.50 9.18 1.09
CA GLN A 56 0.51 9.91 1.86
C GLN A 56 0.43 11.43 1.62
N ALA A 57 0.09 11.86 0.40
CA ALA A 57 -0.03 13.28 0.07
C ALA A 57 -1.30 13.93 0.61
N ASN A 58 -2.32 13.13 0.98
CA ASN A 58 -3.63 13.62 1.41
C ASN A 58 -3.55 14.55 2.63
N ASN A 59 -4.50 15.50 2.69
CA ASN A 59 -4.82 16.23 3.91
C ASN A 59 -5.98 15.54 4.62
N TRP A 60 -5.66 14.68 5.58
CA TRP A 60 -6.63 13.85 6.29
C TRP A 60 -7.67 14.64 7.11
N LYS A 61 -7.38 15.90 7.45
CA LYS A 61 -8.37 16.79 8.10
C LYS A 61 -9.40 17.33 7.12
N GLU A 62 -9.01 17.59 5.87
CA GLU A 62 -9.89 18.12 4.83
C GLU A 62 -10.64 16.99 4.09
N GLN A 63 -9.99 15.84 3.89
CA GLN A 63 -10.53 14.71 3.14
C GLN A 63 -10.32 13.39 3.91
N PRO A 64 -11.06 13.14 5.00
CA PRO A 64 -10.88 11.95 5.84
C PRO A 64 -11.23 10.64 5.11
N ASP A 65 -12.14 10.68 4.14
CA ASP A 65 -12.63 9.51 3.40
C ASP A 65 -11.92 9.28 2.05
N PHE A 66 -10.82 9.99 1.79
CA PHE A 66 -10.10 9.93 0.50
C PHE A 66 -9.61 8.52 0.12
N TYR A 67 -9.41 7.65 1.12
CA TYR A 67 -9.04 6.26 0.90
C TYR A 67 -10.08 5.47 0.08
N ILE A 68 -11.37 5.81 0.20
CA ILE A 68 -12.47 5.17 -0.55
C ILE A 68 -12.37 5.53 -2.04
N GLU A 69 -12.01 6.79 -2.35
CA GLU A 69 -11.84 7.24 -3.72
C GLU A 69 -10.64 6.59 -4.40
N GLU A 70 -9.52 6.49 -3.67
CA GLU A 70 -8.31 5.84 -4.17
C GLU A 70 -8.50 4.33 -4.35
N GLU A 71 -9.25 3.64 -3.49
CA GLU A 71 -9.61 2.23 -3.69
C GLU A 71 -10.38 2.03 -5.01
N LYS A 72 -11.41 2.84 -5.26
CA LYS A 72 -12.18 2.80 -6.52
C LYS A 72 -11.28 3.09 -7.72
N ARG A 73 -10.42 4.10 -7.61
CA ARG A 73 -9.47 4.48 -8.66
C ARG A 73 -8.48 3.37 -8.97
N LEU A 74 -7.93 2.72 -7.95
CA LEU A 74 -7.01 1.60 -8.13
C LEU A 74 -7.72 0.43 -8.81
N ASN A 75 -8.89 0.02 -8.32
CA ASN A 75 -9.67 -1.07 -8.92
C ASN A 75 -9.95 -0.81 -10.41
N ALA A 76 -10.45 0.37 -10.76
CA ALA A 76 -10.74 0.72 -12.15
C ALA A 76 -9.49 0.72 -13.04
N LYS A 77 -8.35 1.22 -12.53
CA LYS A 77 -7.08 1.19 -13.29
C LYS A 77 -6.62 -0.24 -13.55
N ILE A 78 -6.71 -1.11 -12.54
CA ILE A 78 -6.28 -2.49 -12.61
C ILE A 78 -7.17 -3.32 -13.53
N GLU A 79 -8.50 -3.15 -13.45
CA GLU A 79 -9.45 -3.82 -14.35
C GLU A 79 -9.20 -3.49 -15.82
N ALA A 80 -8.75 -2.26 -16.12
CA ALA A 80 -8.42 -1.84 -17.48
C ALA A 80 -7.04 -2.29 -17.97
N LEU A 81 -6.11 -2.72 -17.09
CA LEU A 81 -4.74 -3.07 -17.49
C LEU A 81 -4.67 -4.25 -18.47
N PRO A 82 -5.36 -5.39 -18.27
CA PRO A 82 -5.23 -6.53 -19.16
C PRO A 82 -5.56 -6.18 -20.61
N ALA A 83 -6.66 -5.46 -20.84
CA ALA A 83 -7.11 -5.06 -22.17
C ALA A 83 -6.18 -4.03 -22.85
N LYS A 84 -5.33 -3.33 -22.09
CA LYS A 84 -4.35 -2.37 -22.63
C LYS A 84 -3.02 -3.00 -23.02
N ILE A 85 -2.72 -4.20 -22.51
CA ILE A 85 -1.41 -4.85 -22.66
C ILE A 85 -1.48 -6.02 -23.64
N LEU A 86 -2.59 -6.77 -23.63
CA LEU A 86 -2.74 -7.95 -24.47
C LEU A 86 -3.74 -7.68 -25.61
N ASP A 87 -3.21 -7.61 -26.82
CA ASP A 87 -4.00 -7.54 -28.06
C ASP A 87 -4.38 -8.93 -28.59
N ASP A 88 -3.63 -9.96 -28.19
CA ASP A 88 -3.78 -11.36 -28.65
C ASP A 88 -4.74 -12.17 -27.76
N ALA A 89 -5.03 -13.42 -28.17
CA ALA A 89 -5.85 -14.33 -27.36
C ALA A 89 -5.18 -14.63 -25.98
N PRO A 90 -5.97 -14.68 -24.88
CA PRO A 90 -5.45 -15.05 -23.56
C PRO A 90 -4.81 -16.44 -23.53
N TYR A 91 -3.71 -16.57 -22.80
CA TYR A 91 -3.02 -17.84 -22.53
C TYR A 91 -3.01 -18.15 -21.02
N GLU A 92 -2.58 -19.35 -20.64
CA GLU A 92 -2.70 -19.84 -19.26
C GLU A 92 -1.99 -18.93 -18.24
N ASN A 93 -0.72 -18.60 -18.48
CA ASN A 93 0.07 -17.71 -17.62
C ASN A 93 -0.53 -16.30 -17.53
N TRP A 94 -1.14 -15.80 -18.61
CA TRP A 94 -1.86 -14.53 -18.60
C TRP A 94 -3.02 -14.56 -17.62
N ASN A 95 -3.86 -15.60 -17.68
CA ASN A 95 -5.00 -15.75 -16.78
C ASN A 95 -4.55 -15.87 -15.31
N TYR A 96 -3.40 -16.49 -15.04
CA TYR A 96 -2.80 -16.49 -13.71
C TYR A 96 -2.35 -15.09 -13.28
N ALA A 97 -1.70 -14.33 -14.16
CA ALA A 97 -1.27 -12.97 -13.86
C ALA A 97 -2.45 -12.02 -13.61
N VAL A 98 -3.54 -12.11 -14.38
CA VAL A 98 -4.75 -11.32 -14.15
C VAL A 98 -5.34 -11.61 -12.77
N LYS A 99 -5.49 -12.90 -12.41
CA LYS A 99 -5.98 -13.31 -11.08
C LYS A 99 -5.04 -12.89 -9.95
N MET A 100 -3.74 -12.98 -10.18
CA MET A 100 -2.72 -12.55 -9.24
C MET A 100 -2.78 -11.05 -9.01
N CYS A 101 -2.89 -10.27 -10.07
CA CYS A 101 -3.02 -8.82 -9.98
C CYS A 101 -4.27 -8.43 -9.17
N GLY A 102 -5.42 -9.04 -9.43
CA GLY A 102 -6.63 -8.80 -8.62
C GLY A 102 -6.43 -9.09 -7.12
N LYS A 103 -5.70 -10.15 -6.76
CA LYS A 103 -5.35 -10.44 -5.35
C LYS A 103 -4.38 -9.44 -4.75
N LEU A 104 -3.33 -9.06 -5.49
CA LEU A 104 -2.37 -8.05 -5.04
C LEU A 104 -3.06 -6.71 -4.82
N THR A 105 -3.93 -6.29 -5.73
CA THR A 105 -4.73 -5.06 -5.62
C THR A 105 -5.63 -5.08 -4.38
N ARG A 106 -6.34 -6.18 -4.14
CA ARG A 106 -7.17 -6.34 -2.94
C ARG A 106 -6.32 -6.23 -1.67
N ASN A 107 -5.14 -6.85 -1.64
CA ASN A 107 -4.25 -6.77 -0.49
C ASN A 107 -3.71 -5.35 -0.29
N SER A 108 -3.33 -4.65 -1.37
CA SER A 108 -2.92 -3.24 -1.30
C SER A 108 -4.04 -2.36 -0.75
N ASN A 109 -5.28 -2.49 -1.25
CA ASN A 109 -6.43 -1.74 -0.73
C ASN A 109 -6.67 -2.03 0.75
N LEU A 110 -6.63 -3.31 1.17
CA LEU A 110 -6.79 -3.68 2.57
C LEU A 110 -5.71 -3.02 3.45
N GLN A 111 -4.46 -3.03 3.00
CA GLN A 111 -3.36 -2.38 3.71
C GLN A 111 -3.54 -0.86 3.75
N HIS A 112 -3.94 -0.23 2.65
CA HIS A 112 -4.23 1.21 2.58
C HIS A 112 -5.36 1.60 3.53
N VAL A 113 -6.47 0.87 3.53
CA VAL A 113 -7.58 1.06 4.47
C VAL A 113 -7.09 0.89 5.92
N THR A 114 -6.31 -0.15 6.20
CA THR A 114 -5.78 -0.41 7.55
C THR A 114 -4.92 0.74 8.06
N ILE A 115 -4.14 1.37 7.19
CA ILE A 115 -3.27 2.50 7.54
C ILE A 115 -4.08 3.80 7.66
N PHE A 116 -4.95 4.10 6.70
CA PHE A 116 -5.46 5.46 6.51
C PHE A 116 -6.91 5.68 6.96
N HIS A 117 -7.76 4.64 7.03
CA HIS A 117 -9.12 4.82 7.56
C HIS A 117 -9.11 5.27 9.04
N PRO A 118 -8.34 4.64 9.95
CA PRO A 118 -8.24 5.14 11.32
C PRO A 118 -7.68 6.56 11.41
N LEU A 119 -6.82 6.95 10.46
CA LEU A 119 -6.26 8.30 10.39
C LEU A 119 -7.32 9.34 10.01
N GLY A 120 -8.18 9.05 9.03
CA GLY A 120 -9.34 9.89 8.68
C GLY A 120 -10.37 9.96 9.81
N ASP A 121 -10.68 8.82 10.43
CA ASP A 121 -11.57 8.74 11.60
C ASP A 121 -11.07 9.62 12.75
N PHE A 122 -9.76 9.59 13.01
CA PHE A 122 -9.14 10.38 14.06
C PHE A 122 -9.09 11.88 13.74
N ALA A 123 -8.88 12.22 12.47
CA ALA A 123 -8.93 13.60 12.00
C ALA A 123 -10.35 14.21 12.09
N SER A 124 -11.38 13.41 11.82
CA SER A 124 -12.78 13.83 11.94
C SER A 124 -13.28 13.86 13.39
N ALA A 125 -12.75 12.99 14.25
CA ALA A 125 -13.10 12.90 15.66
C ALA A 125 -12.29 13.92 16.48
N ASP A 126 -12.54 15.21 16.23
CA ASP A 126 -11.90 16.36 16.88
C ASP A 126 -11.40 16.03 18.31
N ILE A 127 -10.08 15.83 18.41
CA ILE A 127 -9.42 15.22 19.57
C ILE A 127 -9.61 16.10 20.82
N THR A 128 -9.76 17.40 20.58
CA THR A 128 -9.89 18.41 21.60
C THR A 128 -11.34 18.83 21.81
N ASN A 129 -12.32 18.20 21.14
CA ASN A 129 -13.72 18.52 21.35
C ASN A 129 -14.11 18.23 22.80
N VAL A 130 -14.11 19.33 23.56
CA VAL A 130 -14.30 19.38 25.00
C VAL A 130 -15.72 18.95 25.37
N LYS A 131 -16.69 19.23 24.49
CA LYS A 131 -18.10 18.86 24.68
C LYS A 131 -18.28 17.34 24.71
N ALA A 132 -17.43 16.61 23.98
CA ALA A 132 -17.47 15.15 23.89
C ALA A 132 -16.66 14.43 25.00
N LEU A 133 -15.92 15.15 25.86
CA LEU A 133 -15.08 14.54 26.89
C LEU A 133 -15.87 13.84 28.01
N LYS A 134 -17.13 14.22 28.22
CA LYS A 134 -18.03 13.60 29.21
C LYS A 134 -18.93 12.52 28.62
N ASP A 135 -18.98 12.39 27.30
CA ASP A 135 -19.78 11.38 26.62
C ASP A 135 -19.05 10.03 26.58
N ARG A 136 -19.61 9.03 27.26
CA ARG A 136 -19.08 7.66 27.28
C ARG A 136 -19.03 7.02 25.90
N GLY A 137 -19.99 7.33 25.02
CA GLY A 137 -20.02 6.84 23.65
C GLY A 137 -18.85 7.39 22.84
N ALA A 138 -18.66 8.71 22.88
CA ALA A 138 -17.53 9.37 22.24
C ALA A 138 -16.17 8.89 22.77
N LEU A 139 -16.03 8.71 24.09
CA LEU A 139 -14.80 8.16 24.69
C LEU A 139 -14.50 6.73 24.22
N ARG A 140 -15.52 5.87 24.12
CA ARG A 140 -15.36 4.50 23.59
C ARG A 140 -14.96 4.51 22.12
N LYS A 141 -15.58 5.37 21.30
CA LYS A 141 -15.21 5.53 19.89
C LYS A 141 -13.76 5.98 19.76
N ARG A 142 -13.34 7.02 20.49
CA ARG A 142 -11.95 7.52 20.50
C ARG A 142 -10.94 6.45 20.90
N LYS A 143 -11.22 5.69 21.97
CA LYS A 143 -10.36 4.57 22.39
C LYS A 143 -10.20 3.53 21.26
N LYS A 144 -11.29 3.19 20.57
CA LYS A 144 -11.25 2.26 19.43
C LYS A 144 -10.39 2.81 18.29
N VAL A 145 -10.54 4.09 17.95
CA VAL A 145 -9.76 4.76 16.91
C VAL A 145 -8.27 4.82 17.27
N ILE A 146 -7.93 5.17 18.51
CA ILE A 146 -6.54 5.17 19.01
C ILE A 146 -5.93 3.77 18.90
N ASN A 147 -6.66 2.73 19.33
CA ASN A 147 -6.19 1.35 19.19
C ASN A 147 -5.95 0.96 17.73
N ALA A 148 -6.87 1.33 16.84
CA ALA A 148 -6.71 1.10 15.41
C ALA A 148 -5.50 1.86 14.82
N LEU A 149 -5.17 3.05 15.34
CA LEU A 149 -3.98 3.80 14.92
C LEU A 149 -2.66 3.17 15.33
N TYR A 150 -2.61 2.41 16.44
CA TYR A 150 -1.45 1.58 16.76
C TYR A 150 -1.27 0.45 15.73
N GLU A 151 -2.37 -0.16 15.27
CA GLU A 151 -2.33 -1.16 14.20
C GLU A 151 -1.93 -0.51 12.85
N SER A 152 -2.46 0.67 12.56
CA SER A 152 -2.07 1.48 11.38
C SER A 152 -0.59 1.81 11.39
N SER A 153 -0.01 2.14 12.55
CA SER A 153 1.42 2.47 12.66
C SER A 153 2.31 1.25 12.42
N GLU A 154 1.90 0.06 12.86
CA GLU A 154 2.58 -1.19 12.56
C GLU A 154 2.49 -1.57 11.08
N ALA A 155 1.31 -1.43 10.48
CA ALA A 155 1.10 -1.69 9.06
C ALA A 155 1.92 -0.74 8.16
N ALA A 156 1.99 0.54 8.53
CA ALA A 156 2.82 1.53 7.85
C ALA A 156 4.32 1.20 7.98
N ASP A 157 4.79 0.86 9.19
CA ASP A 157 6.20 0.56 9.45
C ASP A 157 6.72 -0.65 8.64
N ARG A 158 5.83 -1.64 8.41
CA ARG A 158 6.12 -2.87 7.67
C ARG A 158 5.72 -2.85 6.20
N TYR A 159 5.21 -1.74 5.67
CA TYR A 159 4.56 -1.69 4.35
C TYR A 159 5.32 -2.44 3.24
N MET A 160 6.59 -2.08 3.02
CA MET A 160 7.42 -2.71 1.97
C MET A 160 7.74 -4.18 2.22
N LYS A 161 7.89 -4.57 3.49
CA LYS A 161 8.13 -5.96 3.87
C LYS A 161 6.90 -6.81 3.55
N ASP A 162 5.71 -6.31 3.89
CA ASP A 162 4.45 -7.00 3.66
C ASP A 162 4.13 -7.07 2.16
N LEU A 163 4.37 -6.00 1.39
CA LEU A 163 4.23 -6.01 -0.08
C LEU A 163 5.14 -7.05 -0.73
N ARG A 164 6.44 -7.09 -0.37
CA ARG A 164 7.38 -8.09 -0.88
C ARG A 164 6.95 -9.51 -0.50
N ARG A 165 6.44 -9.70 0.72
CA ARG A 165 5.92 -11.01 1.16
C ARG A 165 4.71 -11.42 0.33
N ASP A 166 3.78 -10.52 0.08
CA ASP A 166 2.56 -10.79 -0.67
C ASP A 166 2.85 -11.15 -2.13
N ILE A 167 3.74 -10.42 -2.80
CA ILE A 167 4.20 -10.75 -4.16
C ILE A 167 4.77 -12.17 -4.19
N ASN A 168 5.68 -12.50 -3.27
CA ASN A 168 6.29 -13.83 -3.20
C ASN A 168 5.28 -14.94 -2.91
N THR A 169 4.35 -14.70 -1.99
CA THR A 169 3.28 -15.65 -1.66
C THR A 169 2.38 -15.91 -2.87
N GLN A 170 1.97 -14.85 -3.58
CA GLN A 170 1.14 -15.00 -4.77
C GLN A 170 1.89 -15.72 -5.90
N LEU A 171 3.15 -15.36 -6.18
CA LEU A 171 3.95 -16.05 -7.21
C LEU A 171 4.08 -17.56 -6.95
N LYS A 172 4.20 -17.96 -5.68
CA LYS A 172 4.25 -19.37 -5.28
C LYS A 172 2.90 -20.06 -5.39
N ALA A 173 1.81 -19.35 -5.11
CA ALA A 173 0.45 -19.89 -5.15
C ALA A 173 -0.04 -20.17 -6.59
N TYR A 174 0.35 -19.35 -7.56
CA TYR A 174 0.01 -19.57 -8.97
C TYR A 174 1.01 -20.50 -9.66
N ARG A 175 0.54 -21.32 -10.60
CA ARG A 175 1.31 -22.41 -11.26
C ARG A 175 2.29 -21.93 -12.34
N PHE A 176 2.93 -20.78 -12.15
CA PHE A 176 4.04 -20.35 -13.00
C PHE A 176 5.19 -21.36 -12.94
N SER A 177 5.88 -21.54 -14.07
CA SER A 177 7.13 -22.31 -14.08
C SER A 177 8.18 -21.61 -13.20
N LYS A 178 9.20 -22.35 -12.72
CA LYS A 178 10.27 -21.76 -11.90
C LYS A 178 10.95 -20.58 -12.61
N GLN A 179 11.21 -20.74 -13.91
CA GLN A 179 11.84 -19.73 -14.75
C GLN A 179 10.95 -18.48 -14.89
N ASP A 180 9.64 -18.65 -15.08
CA ASP A 180 8.71 -17.51 -15.19
C ASP A 180 8.58 -16.77 -13.85
N ARG A 181 8.57 -17.49 -12.72
CA ARG A 181 8.54 -16.87 -11.38
C ARG A 181 9.75 -16.00 -11.13
N GLU A 182 10.95 -16.51 -11.42
CA GLU A 182 12.21 -15.77 -11.25
C GLU A 182 12.22 -14.52 -12.13
N ALA A 183 11.76 -14.64 -13.38
CA ALA A 183 11.68 -13.53 -14.31
C ALA A 183 10.72 -12.42 -13.85
N VAL A 184 9.50 -12.81 -13.46
CA VAL A 184 8.49 -11.86 -12.99
C VAL A 184 8.98 -11.18 -11.72
N LEU A 185 9.56 -11.93 -10.78
CA LEU A 185 10.10 -11.35 -9.56
C LEU A 185 11.25 -10.38 -9.84
N GLN A 186 12.15 -10.73 -10.76
CA GLN A 186 13.24 -9.86 -11.19
C GLN A 186 12.69 -8.57 -11.80
N GLN A 187 11.72 -8.66 -12.70
CA GLN A 187 11.15 -7.49 -13.37
C GLN A 187 10.37 -6.58 -12.41
N ILE A 188 9.54 -7.15 -11.53
CA ILE A 188 8.87 -6.37 -10.47
C ILE A 188 9.90 -5.69 -9.57
N SER A 189 11.02 -6.37 -9.27
CA SER A 189 12.06 -5.78 -8.43
C SER A 189 12.75 -4.61 -9.15
N SER A 190 13.29 -4.85 -10.34
CA SER A 190 14.09 -3.88 -11.07
C SER A 190 13.30 -2.70 -11.61
N GLU A 191 12.04 -2.90 -12.01
CA GLU A 191 11.20 -1.84 -12.60
C GLU A 191 10.38 -1.07 -11.56
N VAL A 192 10.17 -1.65 -10.38
CA VAL A 192 9.30 -1.06 -9.35
C VAL A 192 9.98 -1.04 -8.00
N LEU A 193 10.20 -2.20 -7.36
CA LEU A 193 10.57 -2.22 -5.94
C LEU A 193 11.93 -1.58 -5.63
N ASP A 194 12.87 -1.55 -6.57
CA ASP A 194 14.21 -0.99 -6.38
C ASP A 194 14.24 0.54 -6.49
N TYR A 195 13.20 1.14 -7.09
CA TYR A 195 13.00 2.59 -7.12
C TYR A 195 12.40 3.14 -5.83
N TYR A 196 11.93 2.29 -4.93
CA TYR A 196 11.27 2.71 -3.69
C TYR A 196 11.98 2.16 -2.45
N GLN A 197 12.00 2.96 -1.40
CA GLN A 197 12.52 2.56 -0.11
C GLN A 197 11.62 3.04 1.02
N LYS A 198 11.73 2.39 2.19
CA LYS A 198 11.08 2.83 3.42
C LYS A 198 11.50 4.28 3.68
N GLY A 199 10.51 5.15 3.90
CA GLY A 199 10.77 6.54 4.25
C GLY A 199 11.11 6.71 5.74
N SER A 200 11.09 7.94 6.21
CA SER A 200 11.39 8.29 7.61
C SER A 200 10.23 8.08 8.58
N PHE A 201 9.17 7.36 8.17
CA PHE A 201 8.07 7.00 9.06
C PHE A 201 8.57 6.36 10.35
N SER A 202 8.17 6.92 11.49
CA SER A 202 8.55 6.46 12.82
C SER A 202 7.34 5.97 13.59
N LYS A 203 7.21 4.65 13.73
CA LYS A 203 6.20 4.04 14.62
C LYS A 203 6.28 4.61 16.03
N ARG A 204 7.50 4.76 16.57
CA ARG A 204 7.72 5.28 17.92
C ARG A 204 7.14 6.70 18.11
N GLN A 205 7.26 7.56 17.10
CA GLN A 205 6.68 8.91 17.18
C GLN A 205 5.15 8.87 17.18
N VAL A 206 4.55 7.99 16.37
CA VAL A 206 3.10 7.73 16.42
C VAL A 206 2.69 7.26 17.81
N ASP A 207 3.34 6.22 18.32
CA ASP A 207 3.00 5.63 19.62
C ASP A 207 3.09 6.66 20.76
N THR A 208 4.16 7.46 20.79
CA THR A 208 4.36 8.53 21.78
C THR A 208 3.23 9.56 21.72
N TYR A 209 2.78 9.93 20.52
CA TYR A 209 1.69 10.87 20.36
C TYR A 209 0.35 10.29 20.83
N LEU A 210 0.04 9.05 20.43
CA LEU A 210 -1.18 8.36 20.85
C LEU A 210 -1.23 8.11 22.36
N GLU A 211 -0.08 7.88 23.01
CA GLU A 211 0.03 7.79 24.46
C GLU A 211 -0.34 9.11 25.13
N ARG A 212 0.18 10.24 24.65
CA ARG A 212 -0.18 11.58 25.17
C ARG A 212 -1.66 11.87 25.02
N VAL A 213 -2.22 11.56 23.85
CA VAL A 213 -3.66 11.72 23.59
C VAL A 213 -4.48 10.82 24.52
N SER A 214 -4.06 9.56 24.71
CA SER A 214 -4.71 8.63 25.63
C SER A 214 -4.66 9.12 27.08
N GLN A 215 -3.51 9.65 27.50
CA GLN A 215 -3.33 10.21 28.84
C GLN A 215 -4.22 11.43 29.06
N PHE A 216 -4.29 12.35 28.09
CA PHE A 216 -5.20 13.49 28.14
C PHE A 216 -6.64 13.02 28.39
N TYR A 217 -7.13 12.07 27.59
CA TYR A 217 -8.48 11.56 27.76
C TYR A 217 -8.69 10.83 29.08
N LYS A 218 -7.70 10.07 29.54
CA LYS A 218 -7.76 9.38 30.83
C LYS A 218 -7.94 10.38 31.97
N VAL A 219 -7.11 11.42 32.03
CA VAL A 219 -7.20 12.48 33.05
C VAL A 219 -8.58 13.16 33.01
N MET A 220 -9.08 13.48 31.82
CA MET A 220 -10.38 14.11 31.64
C MET A 220 -11.57 13.18 31.99
N ALA A 221 -11.44 11.88 31.75
CA ALA A 221 -12.48 10.91 32.07
C ALA A 221 -12.52 10.54 33.56
N GLU A 222 -11.37 10.53 34.25
CA GLU A 222 -11.24 10.23 35.68
C GLU A 222 -11.67 11.41 36.57
N ASN A 223 -11.68 12.63 36.02
CA ASN A 223 -12.01 13.86 36.75
C ASN A 223 -13.30 14.58 36.25
N PRO A 224 -14.42 13.88 36.00
CA PRO A 224 -15.57 14.44 35.28
C PRO A 224 -16.31 15.57 36.04
N LYS A 225 -16.16 15.65 37.36
CA LYS A 225 -16.75 16.69 38.22
C LYS A 225 -15.83 17.89 38.44
N SER A 226 -14.55 17.76 38.07
CA SER A 226 -13.52 18.76 38.37
C SER A 226 -13.34 19.79 37.26
N TYR A 227 -14.10 19.67 36.17
CA TYR A 227 -14.14 20.66 35.09
C TYR A 227 -15.54 20.82 34.47
N SER A 228 -15.75 21.94 33.79
CA SER A 228 -16.87 22.15 32.87
C SER A 228 -16.37 22.65 31.51
N ALA A 229 -17.07 22.26 30.45
CA ALA A 229 -16.87 22.78 29.11
C ALA A 229 -17.84 23.94 28.90
N ARG A 230 -17.36 25.18 28.72
CA ARG A 230 -18.21 26.33 28.38
C ARG A 230 -17.61 27.07 27.20
N ASN A 231 -18.42 27.33 26.17
CA ASN A 231 -18.01 28.05 24.95
C ASN A 231 -16.73 27.50 24.28
N GLY A 232 -16.51 26.18 24.33
CA GLY A 232 -15.31 25.53 23.75
C GLY A 232 -14.09 25.51 24.67
N SER A 233 -14.15 26.16 25.83
CA SER A 233 -13.07 26.21 26.80
C SER A 233 -13.32 25.30 28.01
N LEU A 234 -12.23 24.79 28.59
CA LEU A 234 -12.24 24.05 29.85
C LEU A 234 -12.12 24.99 31.05
N PHE A 235 -13.04 24.87 31.99
CA PHE A 235 -13.01 25.55 33.28
C PHE A 235 -12.80 24.53 34.38
N PHE A 236 -11.77 24.69 35.19
CA PHE A 236 -11.40 23.73 36.23
C PHE A 236 -11.79 24.25 37.62
N TYR A 237 -12.41 23.38 38.42
CA TYR A 237 -12.81 23.68 39.81
C TYR A 237 -11.75 23.24 40.83
N LYS A 238 -10.87 22.31 40.45
CA LYS A 238 -9.80 21.78 41.30
C LYS A 238 -8.46 22.43 40.94
N LYS A 239 -7.84 23.10 41.92
CA LYS A 239 -6.46 23.62 41.81
C LYS A 239 -5.49 22.43 41.64
N GLY A 240 -4.61 22.49 40.63
CA GLY A 240 -3.71 21.40 40.24
C GLY A 240 -4.13 20.61 38.99
N LEU A 241 -5.42 20.30 38.84
CA LEU A 241 -5.91 19.60 37.63
C LEU A 241 -5.75 20.49 36.37
N ARG A 242 -5.89 21.80 36.54
CA ARG A 242 -5.69 22.77 35.47
C ARG A 242 -4.26 22.70 34.91
N GLU A 243 -3.25 22.76 35.78
CA GLU A 243 -1.84 22.75 35.38
C GLU A 243 -1.47 21.43 34.70
N GLU A 244 -1.93 20.30 35.25
CA GLU A 244 -1.74 18.98 34.67
C GLU A 244 -2.36 18.88 33.26
N VAL A 245 -3.62 19.33 33.11
CA VAL A 245 -4.34 19.25 31.83
C VAL A 245 -3.77 20.24 30.81
N GLU A 246 -3.43 21.47 31.20
CA GLU A 246 -2.82 22.46 30.30
C GLU A 246 -1.47 21.96 29.76
N GLY A 247 -0.64 21.33 30.61
CA GLY A 247 0.64 20.75 30.20
C GLY A 247 0.47 19.61 29.18
N ILE A 248 -0.43 18.65 29.46
CA ILE A 248 -0.69 17.52 28.55
C ILE A 248 -1.34 18.03 27.25
N TYR A 249 -2.31 18.95 27.36
CA TYR A 249 -3.01 19.52 26.22
C TYR A 249 -2.05 20.27 25.29
N GLY A 250 -1.13 21.08 25.82
CA GLY A 250 -0.09 21.73 25.04
C GLY A 250 0.76 20.72 24.26
N ALA A 251 1.17 19.63 24.90
CA ALA A 251 1.95 18.57 24.25
C ALA A 251 1.16 17.81 23.17
N VAL A 252 -0.16 17.64 23.34
CA VAL A 252 -1.06 17.07 22.32
C VAL A 252 -1.21 18.02 21.13
N MET A 253 -1.43 19.31 21.36
CA MET A 253 -1.57 20.28 20.27
C MET A 253 -0.28 20.43 19.45
N GLN A 254 0.87 20.48 20.13
CA GLN A 254 2.17 20.58 19.45
C GLN A 254 2.53 19.30 18.68
N GLY A 255 2.09 18.12 19.16
CA GLY A 255 2.38 16.84 18.53
C GLY A 255 1.50 16.49 17.32
N GLU A 256 0.37 17.17 17.14
CA GLU A 256 -0.63 16.80 16.13
C GLU A 256 -0.11 16.97 14.69
N GLY A 257 0.49 18.11 14.37
CA GLY A 257 1.08 18.36 13.05
C GLY A 257 2.15 17.32 12.69
N PRO A 258 3.17 17.11 13.54
CA PRO A 258 4.16 16.04 13.37
C PRO A 258 3.56 14.64 13.22
N PHE A 259 2.51 14.32 13.97
CA PHE A 259 1.82 13.03 13.86
C PHE A 259 1.26 12.79 12.45
N TYR A 260 0.52 13.73 11.88
CA TYR A 260 0.01 13.59 10.51
C TYR A 260 1.13 13.66 9.46
N ALA A 261 2.16 14.50 9.68
CA ALA A 261 3.31 14.59 8.79
C ALA A 261 4.10 13.27 8.71
N ASN A 262 4.18 12.53 9.81
CA ASN A 262 4.85 11.23 9.87
C ASN A 262 4.22 10.22 8.91
N PHE A 263 2.89 10.16 8.82
CA PHE A 263 2.17 9.30 7.86
C PHE A 263 2.41 9.68 6.38
N LYS A 264 2.96 10.86 6.09
CA LYS A 264 3.38 11.24 4.73
C LYS A 264 4.71 10.62 4.32
N GLN A 265 5.40 9.95 5.25
CA GLN A 265 6.79 9.49 5.10
C GLN A 265 6.91 7.96 5.11
N ILE A 266 5.83 7.22 4.83
CA ILE A 266 5.83 5.74 4.85
C ILE A 266 6.78 5.19 3.78
N LEU A 267 6.61 5.65 2.54
CA LEU A 267 7.42 5.27 1.40
C LEU A 267 7.95 6.50 0.67
N VAL A 268 9.18 6.41 0.17
CA VAL A 268 9.81 7.46 -0.65
C VAL A 268 10.42 6.85 -1.92
N HIS A 269 10.49 7.65 -2.97
CA HIS A 269 11.28 7.30 -4.15
C HIS A 269 12.77 7.40 -3.79
N LYS A 270 13.55 6.38 -4.14
CA LYS A 270 14.99 6.36 -3.96
C LYS A 270 15.59 7.44 -4.87
N GLN A 271 16.35 8.38 -4.30
CA GLN A 271 17.15 9.28 -5.12
C GLN A 271 18.27 8.45 -5.73
N VAL A 272 18.22 8.24 -7.05
CA VAL A 272 19.36 7.71 -7.77
C VAL A 272 20.37 8.85 -7.81
N GLN A 273 21.46 8.75 -7.05
CA GLN A 273 22.61 9.61 -7.28
C GLN A 273 23.06 9.32 -8.71
N SER A 274 22.77 10.23 -9.63
CA SER A 274 23.45 10.28 -10.91
C SER A 274 24.90 10.55 -10.58
N SER A 275 25.71 9.49 -10.55
CA SER A 275 27.16 9.60 -10.60
C SER A 275 27.45 10.47 -11.82
N SER A 276 27.91 11.70 -11.57
CA SER A 276 28.51 12.54 -12.60
C SER A 276 29.64 11.75 -13.25
N LEU A 277 29.40 11.30 -14.49
CA LEU A 277 30.42 10.89 -15.44
C LEU A 277 30.83 12.12 -16.24
#